data_AF-A0A0Q7SWI6-F1
#
_entry.id   AF-A0A0Q7SWI6-F1
#
_cell.length_a   1.000
_cell.length_b   1.000
_cell.length_c   1.000
_cell.angle_alpha   90.00
_cell.angle_beta   90.00
_cell.angle_gamma   90.00
#
_symmetry.space_group_name_H-M   'P 1'
#
loop_
_entity.id
_entity.type
_entity.pdbx_description
1 polymer ?
#
loop_
_entity_poly.entity_id
_entity_poly.type
_entity_poly.pdbx_seq_one_letter_code
_entity_poly.pdbx_strand_id
1 'polypeptide(L)'
;MSFADWLTERARAAWACLALRLPACDGRNDSPIHAADPVGGALDDVQLLMAFAAQSRRSVKADKVERLMTAAEVLRTVRAAGQEPSAAQLTAFWTSYDAFAVDIAPLSAHSIRSSQYLNGLRFPASLFTGTSFHAAAAVAVFSLCLILQAFWVAGDELTRRAAELETQKTKLVERQEQNDAALQRANARLEEKMRRICELGTCTGLFLDMGMTLPARAKTPADQNLLSTLNGEARALRSEVLDKELMGHEFEAEMAKLLELWRPVEQLLTQWHGRACEVCEQKPLRFFCPVDRPKVDPQGTARIDKDIELKKAELARAEAGNALSGDAAKAQAVDRSYSAWSARNVLRRDIGQLEAEKRAKQADNFRNIVVEVRLIAANISAYLIAMALGVLGALTFILRALTTQLREHTYVPVSVSISVVRIVLGAIAGVFGSMLAPGNEVSKSLPPLFVPFIFGYGIEILFSMLDKTVRAFTQPESATPRPT
;
A
#
# COMPACT_ATOMS: atom_id res chain seq x y z
N MET A 1 29.13 -62.93 3.42
CA MET A 1 28.87 -61.61 2.82
C MET A 1 27.60 -61.74 2.02
N SER A 2 26.53 -61.03 2.38
CA SER A 2 25.26 -61.14 1.64
C SER A 2 25.39 -60.48 0.26
N PHE A 3 24.55 -60.87 -0.70
CA PHE A 3 24.47 -60.20 -2.00
C PHE A 3 24.22 -58.68 -1.84
N ALA A 4 23.48 -58.29 -0.79
CA ALA A 4 23.28 -56.90 -0.42
C ALA A 4 24.59 -56.22 0.00
N ASP A 5 25.40 -56.85 0.85
CA ASP A 5 26.69 -56.32 1.30
C ASP A 5 27.66 -56.13 0.13
N TRP A 6 27.77 -57.15 -0.74
CA TRP A 6 28.61 -57.12 -1.94
C TRP A 6 28.18 -56.03 -2.93
N LEU A 7 26.87 -55.86 -3.15
CA LEU A 7 26.34 -54.78 -3.97
C LEU A 7 26.62 -53.41 -3.36
N THR A 8 26.44 -53.23 -2.04
CA THR A 8 26.75 -51.94 -1.40
C THR A 8 28.23 -51.59 -1.46
N GLU A 9 29.12 -52.56 -1.30
CA GLU A 9 30.56 -52.32 -1.30
C GLU A 9 31.09 -52.00 -2.70
N ARG A 10 30.68 -52.78 -3.72
CA ARG A 10 31.00 -52.47 -5.13
C ARG A 10 30.31 -51.21 -5.63
N ALA A 11 29.06 -50.96 -5.26
CA ALA A 11 28.36 -49.74 -5.65
C ALA A 11 29.01 -48.51 -5.01
N ARG A 12 29.43 -48.55 -3.75
CA ARG A 12 30.16 -47.45 -3.09
C ARG A 12 31.52 -47.19 -3.72
N ALA A 13 32.30 -48.25 -4.01
CA ALA A 13 33.59 -48.12 -4.67
C ALA A 13 33.45 -47.58 -6.10
N ALA A 14 32.44 -48.04 -6.85
CA ALA A 14 32.11 -47.51 -8.17
C ALA A 14 31.65 -46.05 -8.08
N TRP A 15 30.85 -45.68 -7.07
CA TRP A 15 30.40 -44.31 -6.84
C TRP A 15 31.57 -43.36 -6.55
N ALA A 16 32.47 -43.75 -5.66
CA ALA A 16 33.64 -42.95 -5.31
C ALA A 16 34.57 -42.76 -6.52
N CYS A 17 34.74 -43.80 -7.34
CA CYS A 17 35.54 -43.74 -8.56
C CYS A 17 34.86 -42.90 -9.65
N LEU A 18 33.53 -42.98 -9.80
CA LEU A 18 32.74 -42.18 -10.74
C LEU A 18 32.76 -40.69 -10.35
N ALA A 19 32.57 -40.37 -9.07
CA ALA A 19 32.60 -38.99 -8.56
C ALA A 19 33.98 -38.32 -8.75
N LEU A 20 35.06 -39.09 -8.82
CA LEU A 20 36.42 -38.61 -9.07
C LEU A 20 36.81 -38.60 -10.56
N ARG A 21 36.11 -39.35 -11.42
CA ARG A 21 36.42 -39.48 -12.86
C ARG A 21 35.50 -38.72 -13.80
N LEU A 22 34.41 -38.13 -13.31
CA LEU A 22 33.61 -37.25 -14.16
C LEU A 22 34.50 -36.10 -14.63
N PRO A 23 34.86 -36.04 -15.94
CA PRO A 23 35.59 -34.92 -16.48
C PRO A 23 34.78 -33.68 -16.17
N ALA A 24 35.45 -32.56 -15.87
CA ALA A 24 34.79 -31.26 -15.92
C ALA A 24 34.02 -31.21 -17.24
N CYS A 25 32.70 -31.11 -17.17
CA CYS A 25 31.82 -31.16 -18.32
C CYS A 25 32.24 -30.04 -19.28
N ASP A 26 33.11 -30.35 -20.23
CA ASP A 26 33.37 -29.54 -21.41
C ASP A 26 31.99 -29.40 -22.05
N GLY A 27 31.48 -28.18 -22.21
CA GLY A 27 30.07 -27.86 -22.47
C GLY A 27 29.49 -28.35 -23.80
N ARG A 28 29.98 -29.48 -24.32
CA ARG A 28 29.43 -30.24 -25.42
C ARG A 28 28.02 -30.69 -25.05
N ASN A 29 27.19 -30.65 -26.09
CA ASN A 29 25.77 -30.89 -26.06
C ASN A 29 25.51 -32.38 -25.73
N ASP A 30 25.61 -32.74 -24.45
CA ASP A 30 25.37 -34.08 -23.92
C ASP A 30 23.86 -34.34 -23.86
N SER A 31 23.27 -34.44 -25.06
CA SER A 31 21.99 -35.12 -25.18
C SER A 31 22.18 -36.54 -24.63
N PRO A 32 21.29 -37.03 -23.75
CA PRO A 32 21.47 -38.28 -23.00
C PRO A 32 21.65 -39.53 -23.89
N ILE A 33 21.28 -39.40 -25.16
CA ILE A 33 21.61 -40.33 -26.22
C ILE A 33 22.52 -39.56 -27.18
N HIS A 34 23.81 -39.91 -27.21
CA HIS A 34 24.66 -39.44 -28.29
C HIS A 34 24.01 -39.91 -29.59
N ALA A 35 23.49 -38.99 -30.40
CA ALA A 35 22.80 -39.37 -31.65
C ALA A 35 23.72 -40.19 -32.59
N ALA A 36 25.03 -40.00 -32.44
CA ALA A 36 26.07 -40.77 -33.13
C ALA A 36 26.35 -42.15 -32.50
N ASP A 37 26.00 -42.35 -31.22
CA ASP A 37 26.25 -43.59 -30.48
C ASP A 37 25.20 -43.84 -29.37
N PRO A 38 24.00 -44.29 -29.76
CA PRO A 38 22.90 -44.46 -28.82
C PRO A 38 23.14 -45.58 -27.80
N VAL A 39 23.86 -46.63 -28.21
CA VAL A 39 24.17 -47.77 -27.34
C VAL A 39 25.22 -47.39 -26.30
N GLY A 40 26.22 -46.57 -26.67
CA GLY A 40 27.23 -46.08 -25.73
C GLY A 40 26.60 -45.22 -24.64
N GLY A 41 25.78 -44.25 -25.03
CA GLY A 41 25.05 -43.40 -24.06
C GLY A 41 24.16 -44.20 -23.11
N ALA A 42 23.46 -45.22 -23.61
CA ALA A 42 22.63 -46.09 -22.78
C ALA A 42 23.44 -46.97 -21.81
N LEU A 43 24.63 -47.44 -22.21
CA LEU A 43 25.52 -48.19 -21.31
C LEU A 43 26.03 -47.34 -20.14
N ASP A 44 26.21 -46.03 -20.37
CA ASP A 44 26.55 -45.06 -19.32
C ASP A 44 25.33 -44.74 -18.45
N ASP A 45 24.14 -44.64 -19.04
CA ASP A 45 22.87 -44.49 -18.31
C ASP A 45 22.64 -45.65 -17.34
N VAL A 46 22.94 -46.89 -17.73
CA VAL A 46 22.83 -48.07 -16.85
C VAL A 46 23.68 -47.90 -15.59
N GLN A 47 24.94 -47.48 -15.74
CA GLN A 47 25.83 -47.30 -14.58
C GLN A 47 25.27 -46.25 -13.64
N LEU A 48 24.82 -45.12 -14.20
CA LEU A 48 24.23 -44.03 -13.43
C LEU A 48 22.96 -44.47 -12.69
N LEU A 49 22.04 -45.15 -13.37
CA LEU A 49 20.79 -45.63 -12.80
C LEU A 49 21.04 -46.66 -11.70
N MET A 50 22.00 -47.57 -11.87
CA MET A 50 22.36 -48.56 -10.86
C MET A 50 23.03 -47.93 -9.64
N ALA A 51 23.97 -47.02 -9.87
CA ALA A 51 24.63 -46.25 -8.81
C ALA A 51 23.60 -45.46 -7.99
N PHE A 52 22.61 -44.88 -8.67
CA PHE A 52 21.50 -44.18 -8.04
C PHE A 52 20.55 -45.12 -7.28
N ALA A 53 20.17 -46.26 -7.86
CA ALA A 53 19.29 -47.25 -7.21
C ALA A 53 19.91 -47.77 -5.91
N ALA A 54 21.21 -48.05 -5.92
CA ALA A 54 21.97 -48.45 -4.74
C ALA A 54 22.02 -47.36 -3.66
N GLN A 55 22.24 -46.10 -4.05
CA GLN A 55 22.29 -44.96 -3.12
C GLN A 55 20.92 -44.64 -2.49
N SER A 56 19.87 -44.63 -3.31
CA SER A 56 18.50 -44.28 -2.91
C SER A 56 17.78 -45.39 -2.12
N ARG A 57 18.42 -46.56 -1.94
CA ARG A 57 17.84 -47.76 -1.29
C ARG A 57 16.52 -48.22 -1.90
N ARG A 58 16.29 -47.95 -3.19
CA ARG A 58 15.10 -48.47 -3.90
C ARG A 58 15.25 -49.98 -4.09
N SER A 59 14.17 -50.72 -3.81
CA SER A 59 14.16 -52.17 -4.04
C SER A 59 13.99 -52.46 -5.52
N VAL A 60 15.08 -52.74 -6.22
CA VAL A 60 15.03 -53.32 -7.56
C VAL A 60 15.21 -54.83 -7.44
N LYS A 61 14.44 -55.60 -8.21
CA LYS A 61 14.54 -57.06 -8.16
C LYS A 61 15.92 -57.51 -8.65
N ALA A 62 16.59 -58.38 -7.88
CA ALA A 62 17.96 -58.81 -8.14
C ALA A 62 18.14 -59.45 -9.52
N ASP A 63 17.14 -60.21 -9.98
CA ASP A 63 17.10 -60.88 -11.27
C ASP A 63 17.10 -59.90 -12.45
N LYS A 64 16.48 -58.73 -12.31
CA LYS A 64 16.50 -57.67 -13.34
C LYS A 64 17.85 -56.97 -13.38
N VAL A 65 18.45 -56.70 -12.22
CA VAL A 65 19.79 -56.12 -12.12
C VAL A 65 20.83 -57.05 -12.76
N GLU A 66 20.77 -58.34 -12.46
CA GLU A 66 21.69 -59.34 -12.99
C GLU A 66 21.57 -59.48 -14.51
N ARG A 67 20.34 -59.53 -15.05
CA ARG A 67 20.08 -59.57 -16.49
C ARG A 67 20.62 -58.33 -17.21
N LEU A 68 20.36 -57.15 -16.66
CA LEU A 68 20.86 -55.90 -17.23
C LEU A 68 22.38 -55.82 -17.20
N MET A 69 23.01 -56.17 -16.07
CA MET A 69 24.47 -56.18 -15.95
C MET A 69 25.13 -57.16 -16.93
N THR A 70 24.56 -58.35 -17.07
CA THR A 70 25.06 -59.37 -18.01
C THR A 70 24.96 -58.86 -19.45
N ALA A 71 23.80 -58.33 -19.84
CA ALA A 71 23.61 -57.79 -21.19
C ALA A 71 24.52 -56.58 -21.47
N ALA A 72 24.67 -55.67 -20.50
CA ALA A 72 25.55 -54.51 -20.61
C ALA A 72 27.02 -54.92 -20.74
N GLU A 73 27.47 -55.92 -20.00
CA GLU A 73 28.85 -56.42 -20.07
C GLU A 73 29.16 -57.10 -21.41
N VAL A 74 28.20 -57.88 -21.95
CA VAL A 74 28.32 -58.45 -23.30
C VAL A 74 28.48 -57.33 -24.34
N LEU A 75 27.68 -56.27 -24.26
CA LEU A 75 27.83 -55.14 -25.19
C LEU A 75 29.15 -54.40 -25.02
N ARG A 76 29.64 -54.21 -23.78
CA ARG A 76 30.94 -53.57 -23.54
C ARG A 76 32.09 -54.39 -24.11
N THR A 77 32.09 -55.71 -23.94
CA THR A 77 33.15 -56.60 -24.44
C THR A 77 33.19 -56.64 -25.97
N VAL A 78 32.04 -56.77 -26.63
CA VAL A 78 31.93 -56.73 -28.10
C VAL A 78 32.44 -55.39 -28.65
N ARG A 79 32.05 -54.28 -28.03
CA ARG A 79 32.51 -52.94 -28.43
C ARG A 79 33.99 -52.71 -28.17
N ALA A 80 34.52 -53.19 -27.05
CA ALA A 80 35.95 -53.11 -26.74
C ALA A 80 36.81 -53.88 -27.75
N ALA A 81 36.25 -54.94 -28.35
CA ALA A 81 36.88 -55.68 -29.45
C ALA A 81 36.74 -54.98 -30.82
N GLY A 82 36.10 -53.82 -30.90
CA GLY A 82 35.83 -53.11 -32.16
C GLY A 82 34.80 -53.80 -33.06
N GLN A 83 34.00 -54.72 -32.50
CA GLN A 83 32.99 -55.46 -33.24
C GLN A 83 31.62 -54.77 -33.13
N GLU A 84 30.78 -54.91 -34.17
CA GLU A 84 29.40 -54.47 -34.12
C GLU A 84 28.53 -55.46 -33.32
N PRO A 85 27.68 -54.99 -32.39
CA PRO A 85 26.81 -55.88 -31.63
C PRO A 85 25.75 -56.51 -32.52
N SER A 86 25.51 -57.81 -32.34
CA SER A 86 24.45 -58.52 -33.06
C SER A 86 23.06 -58.04 -32.62
N ALA A 87 22.07 -58.17 -33.52
CA ALA A 87 20.68 -57.78 -33.23
C ALA A 87 20.10 -58.47 -31.98
N ALA A 88 20.48 -59.72 -31.72
CA ALA A 88 20.06 -60.46 -30.54
C ALA A 88 20.63 -59.85 -29.23
N GLN A 89 21.90 -59.44 -29.24
CA GLN A 89 22.54 -58.78 -28.10
C GLN A 89 21.92 -57.40 -27.82
N LEU A 90 21.66 -56.61 -28.88
CA LEU A 90 20.97 -55.33 -28.75
C LEU A 90 19.56 -55.49 -28.18
N THR A 91 18.79 -56.46 -28.69
CA THR A 91 17.43 -56.74 -28.22
C THR A 91 17.44 -57.15 -26.74
N ALA A 92 18.35 -58.05 -26.35
CA ALA A 92 18.49 -58.48 -24.96
C ALA A 92 18.84 -57.33 -24.00
N PHE A 93 19.74 -56.44 -24.44
CA PHE A 93 20.09 -55.23 -23.70
C PHE A 93 18.91 -54.29 -23.55
N TRP A 94 18.28 -53.87 -24.65
CA TRP A 94 17.18 -52.90 -24.60
C TRP A 94 15.98 -53.43 -23.82
N THR A 95 15.67 -54.72 -23.93
CA THR A 95 14.61 -55.37 -23.14
C THR A 95 14.93 -55.33 -21.64
N SER A 96 16.17 -55.61 -21.26
CA SER A 96 16.60 -55.57 -19.85
C SER A 96 16.68 -54.15 -19.33
N TYR A 97 17.10 -53.20 -20.17
CA TYR A 97 17.19 -51.77 -19.87
C TYR A 97 15.80 -51.19 -19.60
N ASP A 98 14.84 -51.44 -20.48
CA ASP A 98 13.46 -50.98 -20.33
C ASP A 98 12.80 -51.57 -19.07
N ALA A 99 12.96 -52.89 -18.85
CA ALA A 99 12.42 -53.55 -17.66
C ALA A 99 12.99 -53.01 -16.33
N PHE A 100 14.23 -52.51 -16.35
CA PHE A 100 14.88 -51.87 -15.21
C PHE A 100 14.48 -50.39 -15.09
N ALA A 101 14.37 -49.66 -16.20
CA ALA A 101 13.90 -48.28 -16.24
C ALA A 101 12.46 -48.17 -15.69
N VAL A 102 11.59 -49.12 -16.00
CA VAL A 102 10.23 -49.22 -15.44
C VAL A 102 10.26 -49.35 -13.90
N ASP A 103 11.18 -50.13 -13.34
CA ASP A 103 11.30 -50.27 -11.87
C ASP A 103 11.88 -49.02 -11.19
N ILE A 104 12.62 -48.20 -11.94
CA ILE A 104 13.21 -46.95 -11.46
C ILE A 104 12.28 -45.75 -11.67
N ALA A 105 11.19 -45.89 -12.43
CA ALA A 105 10.18 -44.86 -12.62
C ALA A 105 9.72 -44.22 -11.28
N PRO A 106 9.44 -42.91 -11.24
CA PRO A 106 9.39 -41.95 -12.35
C PRO A 106 10.76 -41.38 -12.77
N LEU A 107 11.87 -41.96 -12.31
CA LEU A 107 13.21 -41.42 -12.57
C LEU A 107 13.76 -41.85 -13.93
N SER A 108 14.43 -40.92 -14.59
CA SER A 108 15.19 -41.18 -15.81
C SER A 108 16.67 -40.87 -15.58
N ALA A 109 17.54 -41.51 -16.35
CA ALA A 109 18.98 -41.22 -16.32
C ALA A 109 19.25 -39.73 -16.58
N HIS A 110 18.46 -39.11 -17.46
CA HIS A 110 18.51 -37.68 -17.76
C HIS A 110 18.22 -36.81 -16.53
N SER A 111 17.19 -37.16 -15.74
CA SER A 111 16.83 -36.39 -14.54
C SER A 111 17.90 -36.53 -13.45
N ILE A 112 18.51 -37.72 -13.31
CA ILE A 112 19.62 -37.95 -12.38
C ILE A 112 20.86 -37.15 -12.79
N ARG A 113 21.26 -37.18 -14.08
CA ARG A 113 22.39 -36.36 -14.57
C ARG A 113 22.15 -34.88 -14.33
N SER A 114 20.95 -34.40 -14.66
CA SER A 114 20.58 -32.98 -14.46
C SER A 114 20.67 -32.59 -12.98
N SER A 115 20.20 -33.45 -12.08
CA SER A 115 20.30 -33.25 -10.63
C SER A 115 21.75 -33.28 -10.13
N GLN A 116 22.57 -34.22 -10.60
CA GLN A 116 23.99 -34.31 -10.22
C GLN A 116 24.81 -33.13 -10.73
N TYR A 117 24.55 -32.68 -11.96
CA TYR A 117 25.19 -31.49 -12.51
C TYR A 117 24.92 -30.27 -11.64
N LEU A 118 23.65 -30.05 -11.24
CA LEU A 118 23.29 -28.96 -10.34
C LEU A 118 23.95 -29.07 -8.96
N ASN A 119 24.06 -30.28 -8.40
CA ASN A 119 24.73 -30.51 -7.12
C ASN A 119 26.27 -30.37 -7.20
N GLY A 120 26.85 -30.62 -8.37
CA GLY A 120 28.30 -30.51 -8.62
C GLY A 120 28.79 -29.07 -8.79
N LEU A 121 27.90 -28.14 -9.14
CA LEU A 121 28.24 -26.72 -9.23
C LEU A 121 28.57 -26.16 -7.84
N ARG A 122 29.86 -25.96 -7.56
CA ARG A 122 30.33 -25.29 -6.35
C ARG A 122 29.93 -23.82 -6.37
N PHE A 123 29.71 -23.24 -5.19
CA PHE A 123 29.59 -21.80 -5.02
C PHE A 123 30.81 -21.10 -5.65
N PRO A 124 30.65 -20.03 -6.45
CA PRO A 124 29.43 -19.23 -6.68
C PRO A 124 28.60 -19.63 -7.91
N ALA A 125 29.03 -20.60 -8.74
CA ALA A 125 28.35 -20.95 -9.98
C ALA A 125 26.89 -21.43 -9.74
N SER A 126 26.62 -22.03 -8.58
CA SER A 126 25.27 -22.41 -8.14
C SER A 126 24.31 -21.24 -7.97
N LEU A 127 24.78 -19.99 -7.83
CA LEU A 127 23.92 -18.81 -7.76
C LEU A 127 23.28 -18.43 -9.10
N PHE A 128 23.82 -18.92 -10.21
CA PHE A 128 23.33 -18.61 -11.56
C PHE A 128 22.40 -19.69 -12.12
N THR A 129 21.95 -20.63 -11.29
CA THR A 129 20.94 -21.61 -11.68
C THR A 129 19.54 -20.98 -11.71
N GLY A 130 18.63 -21.57 -12.50
CA GLY A 130 17.24 -21.10 -12.55
C GLY A 130 16.54 -21.14 -11.19
N THR A 131 16.88 -22.11 -10.33
CA THR A 131 16.38 -22.20 -8.95
C THR A 131 16.83 -21.00 -8.10
N SER A 132 18.11 -20.63 -8.17
CA SER A 132 18.66 -19.47 -7.49
C SER A 132 18.05 -18.16 -8.01
N PHE A 133 17.78 -18.05 -9.31
CA PHE A 133 17.04 -16.93 -9.87
C PHE A 133 15.62 -16.80 -9.27
N HIS A 134 14.86 -17.90 -9.18
CA HIS A 134 13.53 -17.87 -8.55
C HIS A 134 13.60 -17.51 -7.06
N ALA A 135 14.62 -17.98 -6.34
CA ALA A 135 14.82 -17.63 -4.93
C ALA A 135 15.15 -16.14 -4.77
N ALA A 136 16.07 -15.61 -5.58
CA ALA A 136 16.41 -14.19 -5.61
C ALA A 136 15.19 -13.33 -5.98
N ALA A 137 14.40 -13.75 -6.98
CA ALA A 137 13.15 -13.10 -7.35
C ALA A 137 12.14 -13.10 -6.18
N ALA A 138 12.01 -14.21 -5.45
CA ALA A 138 11.14 -14.28 -4.28
C ALA A 138 11.57 -13.32 -3.17
N VAL A 139 12.87 -13.24 -2.88
CA VAL A 139 13.43 -12.28 -1.90
C VAL A 139 13.21 -10.83 -2.36
N ALA A 140 13.41 -10.54 -3.65
CA ALA A 140 13.18 -9.22 -4.22
C ALA A 140 11.70 -8.81 -4.15
N VAL A 141 10.79 -9.70 -4.54
CA VAL A 141 9.33 -9.47 -4.45
C VAL A 141 8.90 -9.33 -2.99
N PHE A 142 9.41 -10.16 -2.08
CA PHE A 142 9.13 -10.02 -0.65
C PHE A 142 9.59 -8.67 -0.11
N SER A 143 10.79 -8.23 -0.47
CA SER A 143 11.31 -6.91 -0.08
C SER A 143 10.45 -5.77 -0.64
N LEU A 144 10.02 -5.89 -1.90
CA LEU A 144 9.07 -4.95 -2.51
C LEU A 144 7.73 -4.92 -1.76
N CYS A 145 7.18 -6.08 -1.36
CA CYS A 145 5.98 -6.16 -0.55
C CYS A 145 6.15 -5.41 0.79
N LEU A 146 7.28 -5.57 1.47
CA LEU A 146 7.55 -4.86 2.73
C LEU A 146 7.61 -3.34 2.53
N ILE A 147 8.26 -2.88 1.46
CA ILE A 147 8.33 -1.45 1.14
C ILE A 147 6.93 -0.89 0.83
N LEU A 148 6.14 -1.59 0.01
CA LEU A 148 4.77 -1.18 -0.33
C LEU A 148 3.86 -1.19 0.90
N GLN A 149 4.00 -2.18 1.78
CA GLN A 149 3.25 -2.24 3.04
C GLN A 149 3.63 -1.09 3.98
N ALA A 150 4.92 -0.81 4.16
CA ALA A 150 5.36 0.32 4.98
C ALA A 150 4.82 1.66 4.43
N PHE A 151 4.87 1.84 3.10
CA PHE A 151 4.33 3.02 2.44
C PHE A 151 2.82 3.16 2.62
N TRP A 152 2.07 2.06 2.48
CA TRP A 152 0.62 2.03 2.69
C TRP A 152 0.25 2.33 4.15
N VAL A 153 0.89 1.68 5.12
CA VAL A 153 0.64 1.90 6.56
C VAL A 153 0.91 3.35 6.94
N ALA A 154 2.00 3.94 6.43
CA ALA A 154 2.30 5.36 6.67
C ALA A 154 1.22 6.29 6.08
N GLY A 155 0.74 6.01 4.86
CA GLY A 155 -0.33 6.77 4.23
C GLY A 155 -1.67 6.66 4.97
N ASP A 156 -2.06 5.45 5.39
CA ASP A 156 -3.29 5.21 6.15
C ASP A 156 -3.26 5.92 7.52
N GLU A 157 -2.16 5.81 8.26
CA GLU A 157 -2.00 6.50 9.55
C GLU A 157 -2.05 8.04 9.39
N LEU A 158 -1.39 8.58 8.37
CA LEU A 158 -1.40 10.03 8.09
C LEU A 158 -2.81 10.52 7.74
N THR A 159 -3.53 9.81 6.87
CA THR A 159 -4.90 10.19 6.51
C THR A 159 -5.87 10.09 7.68
N ARG A 160 -5.70 9.07 8.54
CA ARG A 160 -6.51 8.93 9.77
C ARG A 160 -6.26 10.09 10.74
N ARG A 161 -4.99 10.44 11.00
CA ARG A 161 -4.63 11.59 11.85
C ARG A 161 -5.13 12.91 11.28
N ALA A 162 -5.04 13.10 9.97
CA ALA A 162 -5.58 14.27 9.30
C ALA A 162 -7.11 14.36 9.50
N ALA A 163 -7.85 13.27 9.31
CA ALA A 163 -9.30 13.25 9.53
C ALA A 163 -9.70 13.52 10.99
N GLU A 164 -8.93 13.00 11.96
CA GLU A 164 -9.17 13.24 13.38
C GLU A 164 -8.96 14.72 13.74
N LEU A 165 -7.84 15.30 13.31
CA LEU A 165 -7.55 16.71 13.57
C LEU A 165 -8.54 17.64 12.83
N GLU A 166 -8.99 17.28 11.63
CA GLU A 166 -10.04 18.03 10.91
C GLU A 166 -11.36 18.02 11.69
N THR A 167 -11.70 16.87 12.29
CA THR A 167 -12.89 16.74 13.16
C THR A 167 -12.75 17.58 14.44
N GLN A 168 -11.55 17.67 15.01
CA GLN A 168 -11.30 18.54 16.17
C GLN A 168 -11.38 20.02 15.79
N LYS A 169 -10.82 20.39 14.63
CA LYS A 169 -10.86 21.75 14.09
C LYS A 169 -12.31 22.20 13.84
N THR A 170 -13.13 21.38 13.19
CA THR A 170 -14.53 21.74 12.91
C THR A 170 -15.33 21.96 14.19
N LYS A 171 -15.12 21.13 15.21
CA LYS A 171 -15.74 21.33 16.53
C LYS A 171 -15.31 22.63 17.21
N LEU A 172 -14.04 23.01 17.11
CA LEU A 172 -13.57 24.29 17.66
C LEU A 172 -14.14 25.49 16.89
N VAL A 173 -14.19 25.42 15.56
CA VAL A 173 -14.81 26.46 14.73
C VAL A 173 -16.29 26.62 15.08
N GLU A 174 -17.03 25.52 15.23
CA GLU A 174 -18.44 25.57 15.62
C GLU A 174 -18.62 26.23 17.01
N ARG A 175 -17.77 25.90 17.98
CA ARG A 175 -17.78 26.54 19.31
C ARG A 175 -17.44 28.02 19.24
N GLN A 176 -16.49 28.40 18.40
CA GLN A 176 -16.10 29.78 18.18
C GLN A 176 -17.26 30.57 17.55
N GLU A 177 -17.91 30.05 16.50
CA GLU A 177 -19.06 30.69 15.87
C GLU A 177 -20.24 30.86 16.85
N GLN A 178 -20.49 29.85 17.69
CA GLN A 178 -21.50 29.94 18.75
C GLN A 178 -21.16 31.03 19.77
N ASN A 179 -19.88 31.17 20.15
CA ASN A 179 -19.41 32.19 21.06
C ASN A 179 -19.51 33.60 20.46
N ASP A 180 -19.10 33.76 19.20
CA ASP A 180 -19.18 35.03 18.46
C ASP A 180 -20.63 35.47 18.30
N ALA A 181 -21.54 34.55 17.97
CA ALA A 181 -22.97 34.84 17.91
C ALA A 181 -23.52 35.26 19.30
N ALA A 182 -23.07 34.63 20.38
CA ALA A 182 -23.45 35.02 21.74
C ALA A 182 -22.91 36.41 22.11
N LEU A 183 -21.65 36.70 21.77
CA LEU A 183 -20.99 37.98 21.98
C LEU A 183 -21.71 39.10 21.21
N GLN A 184 -22.06 38.88 19.93
CA GLN A 184 -22.83 39.85 19.14
C GLN A 184 -24.20 40.14 19.76
N ARG A 185 -24.91 39.10 20.25
CA ARG A 185 -26.19 39.29 20.96
C ARG A 185 -26.03 40.04 22.28
N ALA A 186 -24.93 39.82 23.01
CA ALA A 186 -24.63 40.55 24.24
C ALA A 186 -24.32 42.03 23.95
N ASN A 187 -23.51 42.31 22.92
CA ASN A 187 -23.21 43.66 22.46
C ASN A 187 -24.44 44.42 21.98
N ALA A 188 -25.30 43.80 21.17
CA ALA A 188 -26.56 44.42 20.73
C ALA A 188 -27.48 44.78 21.92
N ARG A 189 -27.57 43.89 22.93
CA ARG A 189 -28.31 44.16 24.18
C ARG A 189 -27.69 45.31 24.96
N LEU A 190 -26.36 45.37 25.05
CA LEU A 190 -25.65 46.45 25.72
C LEU A 190 -25.86 47.80 25.02
N GLU A 191 -25.76 47.85 23.68
CA GLU A 191 -26.01 49.04 22.87
C GLU A 191 -27.45 49.56 23.04
N GLU A 192 -28.45 48.66 23.05
CA GLU A 192 -29.84 49.04 23.30
C GLU A 192 -30.00 49.71 24.68
N LYS A 193 -29.38 49.14 25.72
CA LYS A 193 -29.43 49.69 27.08
C LYS A 193 -28.72 51.04 27.16
N MET A 194 -27.56 51.18 26.52
CA MET A 194 -26.83 52.45 26.44
C MET A 194 -27.65 53.54 25.73
N ARG A 195 -28.33 53.20 24.63
CA ARG A 195 -29.23 54.13 23.93
C ARG A 195 -30.33 54.65 24.85
N ARG A 196 -31.00 53.76 25.58
CA ARG A 196 -32.06 54.13 26.55
C ARG A 196 -31.52 55.02 27.68
N ILE A 197 -30.32 54.75 28.18
CA ILE A 197 -29.64 55.60 29.18
C ILE A 197 -29.44 57.03 28.63
N CYS A 198 -29.03 57.16 27.37
CA CYS A 198 -28.86 58.46 26.71
C CYS A 198 -30.17 59.18 26.39
N GLU A 199 -31.29 58.48 26.24
CA GLU A 199 -32.60 59.12 26.09
C GLU A 199 -33.07 59.75 27.42
N LEU A 200 -32.77 59.09 28.54
CA LEU A 200 -33.15 59.52 29.89
C LEU A 200 -32.23 60.61 30.50
N GLY A 201 -30.99 60.76 30.02
CA GLY A 201 -30.01 61.73 30.55
C GLY A 201 -29.10 62.37 29.48
N THR A 202 -28.40 63.45 29.82
CA THR A 202 -27.42 64.09 28.91
C THR A 202 -26.15 63.25 28.79
N CYS A 203 -26.02 62.46 27.72
CA CYS A 203 -24.79 61.74 27.37
C CYS A 203 -23.69 62.70 26.91
N THR A 204 -23.09 63.43 27.84
CA THR A 204 -21.90 64.25 27.60
C THR A 204 -20.67 63.48 28.08
N GLY A 205 -19.92 62.91 27.14
CA GLY A 205 -18.60 62.32 27.41
C GLY A 205 -18.53 60.79 27.56
N LEU A 206 -19.56 60.02 27.20
CA LEU A 206 -19.66 58.60 27.55
C LEU A 206 -18.84 57.61 26.68
N PHE A 207 -18.07 58.07 25.67
CA PHE A 207 -17.62 57.18 24.60
C PHE A 207 -16.15 56.77 24.60
N LEU A 208 -15.36 57.15 25.61
CA LEU A 208 -13.91 56.86 25.62
C LEU A 208 -13.53 55.90 26.74
N ASP A 209 -13.65 54.61 26.42
CA ASP A 209 -12.69 53.53 26.64
C ASP A 209 -12.17 53.18 28.05
N MET A 210 -12.43 53.98 29.09
CA MET A 210 -11.81 53.75 30.40
C MET A 210 -12.79 53.97 31.54
N GLY A 211 -13.33 52.87 32.07
CA GLY A 211 -13.62 52.66 33.50
C GLY A 211 -14.32 53.75 34.33
N MET A 212 -14.93 54.77 33.74
CA MET A 212 -15.41 55.95 34.49
C MET A 212 -16.92 56.02 34.45
N THR A 213 -17.52 55.82 35.62
CA THR A 213 -18.90 56.17 35.89
C THR A 213 -19.03 57.68 35.91
N LEU A 214 -19.52 58.29 34.83
CA LEU A 214 -19.97 59.68 34.88
C LEU A 214 -21.41 59.71 35.41
N PRO A 215 -21.72 60.62 36.36
CA PRO A 215 -23.07 60.77 36.87
C PRO A 215 -23.94 61.39 35.78
N ALA A 216 -24.71 60.58 35.07
CA ALA A 216 -25.82 61.08 34.28
C ALA A 216 -26.83 61.73 35.23
N ARG A 217 -27.01 63.05 35.10
CA ARG A 217 -28.00 63.79 35.89
C ARG A 217 -29.38 63.50 35.31
N ALA A 218 -30.19 62.74 36.04
CA ALA A 218 -31.57 62.43 35.66
C ALA A 218 -32.39 63.73 35.53
N LYS A 219 -33.31 63.78 34.55
CA LYS A 219 -34.21 64.92 34.37
C LYS A 219 -35.27 64.98 35.47
N THR A 220 -35.70 63.83 35.98
CA THR A 220 -36.68 63.72 37.07
C THR A 220 -36.24 62.71 38.16
N PRO A 221 -36.79 62.76 39.39
CA PRO A 221 -36.51 61.77 40.43
C PRO A 221 -36.96 60.34 40.05
N ALA A 222 -38.03 60.20 39.27
CA ALA A 222 -38.49 58.91 38.78
C ALA A 222 -37.49 58.29 37.80
N ASP A 223 -36.91 59.11 36.92
CA ASP A 223 -35.85 58.69 36.00
C ASP A 223 -34.59 58.24 36.76
N GLN A 224 -34.34 58.77 37.96
CA GLN A 224 -33.16 58.42 38.74
C GLN A 224 -33.18 56.94 39.20
N ASN A 225 -34.34 56.43 39.63
CA ASN A 225 -34.48 55.02 39.99
C ASN A 225 -34.32 54.12 38.75
N LEU A 226 -34.99 54.44 37.64
CA LEU A 226 -34.89 53.69 36.40
C LEU A 226 -33.46 53.67 35.85
N LEU A 227 -32.77 54.81 35.91
CA LEU A 227 -31.37 54.96 35.50
C LEU A 227 -30.44 54.11 36.36
N SER A 228 -30.70 53.98 37.66
CA SER A 228 -29.91 53.10 38.54
C SER A 228 -30.05 51.62 38.16
N THR A 229 -31.27 51.17 37.84
CA THR A 229 -31.55 49.81 37.36
C THR A 229 -30.89 49.55 36.00
N LEU A 230 -31.05 50.46 35.03
CA LEU A 230 -30.42 50.34 33.71
C LEU A 230 -28.89 50.33 33.80
N ASN A 231 -28.31 51.13 34.70
CA ASN A 231 -26.87 51.09 34.96
C ASN A 231 -26.42 49.75 35.56
N GLY A 232 -27.21 49.15 36.46
CA GLY A 232 -26.96 47.81 36.98
C GLY A 232 -26.98 46.74 35.89
N GLU A 233 -28.01 46.74 35.05
CA GLU A 233 -28.15 45.81 33.91
C GLU A 233 -27.03 46.00 32.88
N ALA A 234 -26.65 47.24 32.56
CA ALA A 234 -25.57 47.53 31.63
C ALA A 234 -24.22 47.03 32.15
N ARG A 235 -23.96 47.11 33.46
CA ARG A 235 -22.76 46.52 34.08
C ARG A 235 -22.75 45.00 33.99
N ALA A 236 -23.90 44.36 34.25
CA ALA A 236 -24.02 42.91 34.14
C ALA A 236 -23.78 42.44 32.70
N LEU A 237 -24.40 43.10 31.71
CA LEU A 237 -24.17 42.81 30.28
C LEU A 237 -22.73 43.07 29.87
N ARG A 238 -22.08 44.09 30.42
CA ARG A 238 -20.65 44.34 30.16
C ARG A 238 -19.77 43.21 30.70
N SER A 239 -20.08 42.66 31.87
CA SER A 239 -19.39 41.46 32.38
C SER A 239 -19.61 40.26 31.46
N GLU A 240 -20.85 40.04 30.99
CA GLU A 240 -21.16 38.98 30.02
C GLU A 240 -20.35 39.15 28.72
N VAL A 241 -20.22 40.37 28.20
CA VAL A 241 -19.38 40.68 27.02
C VAL A 241 -17.92 40.33 27.27
N LEU A 242 -17.35 40.78 28.40
CA LEU A 242 -15.96 40.49 28.78
C LEU A 242 -15.70 38.98 28.93
N ASP A 243 -16.62 38.24 29.52
CA ASP A 243 -16.52 36.79 29.66
C ASP A 243 -16.51 36.10 28.29
N LYS A 244 -17.35 36.56 27.35
CA LYS A 244 -17.39 36.02 25.97
C LYS A 244 -16.15 36.38 25.16
N GLU A 245 -15.58 37.56 25.37
CA GLU A 245 -14.28 37.94 24.81
C GLU A 245 -13.16 37.05 25.35
N LEU A 246 -13.14 36.78 26.65
CA LEU A 246 -12.17 35.88 27.28
C LEU A 246 -12.26 34.45 26.70
N MET A 247 -13.48 33.92 26.58
CA MET A 247 -13.71 32.61 25.92
C MET A 247 -13.24 32.62 24.46
N GLY A 248 -13.41 33.74 23.75
CA GLY A 248 -12.88 33.91 22.39
C GLY A 248 -11.37 33.73 22.34
N HIS A 249 -10.64 34.37 23.26
CA HIS A 249 -9.18 34.22 23.37
C HIS A 249 -8.75 32.80 23.75
N GLU A 250 -9.51 32.10 24.60
CA GLU A 250 -9.26 30.69 24.92
C GLU A 250 -9.40 29.81 23.67
N PHE A 251 -10.45 30.00 22.87
CA PHE A 251 -10.63 29.26 21.61
C PHE A 251 -9.53 29.59 20.58
N GLU A 252 -9.09 30.84 20.50
CA GLU A 252 -7.95 31.21 19.65
C GLU A 252 -6.67 30.51 20.09
N ALA A 253 -6.41 30.41 21.40
CA ALA A 253 -5.26 29.70 21.93
C ALA A 253 -5.35 28.18 21.68
N GLU A 254 -6.52 27.57 21.83
CA GLU A 254 -6.75 26.16 21.48
C GLU A 254 -6.58 25.91 19.98
N MET A 255 -7.11 26.79 19.14
CA MET A 255 -6.95 26.73 17.69
C MET A 255 -5.48 26.85 17.29
N ALA A 256 -4.72 27.75 17.93
CA ALA A 256 -3.29 27.88 17.68
C ALA A 256 -2.52 26.58 18.00
N LYS A 257 -2.81 25.95 19.13
CA LYS A 257 -2.23 24.63 19.49
C LYS A 257 -2.60 23.55 18.48
N LEU A 258 -3.84 23.52 18.03
CA LEU A 258 -4.29 22.56 17.01
C LEU A 258 -3.56 22.78 15.69
N LEU A 259 -3.36 24.05 15.28
CA LEU A 259 -2.59 24.40 14.09
C LEU A 259 -1.11 24.00 14.20
N GLU A 260 -0.51 24.07 15.38
CA GLU A 260 0.84 23.55 15.61
C GLU A 260 0.94 22.04 15.42
N LEU A 261 -0.05 21.28 15.90
CA LEU A 261 -0.13 19.83 15.69
C LEU A 261 -0.46 19.46 14.24
N TRP A 262 -1.23 20.32 13.56
CA TRP A 262 -1.65 20.12 12.17
C TRP A 262 -0.53 20.32 11.16
N ARG A 263 0.29 21.37 11.33
CA ARG A 263 1.35 21.74 10.38
C ARG A 263 2.29 20.59 9.99
N PRO A 264 2.81 19.74 10.91
CA PRO A 264 3.65 18.61 10.51
C PRO A 264 2.87 17.55 9.72
N VAL A 265 1.61 17.30 10.06
CA VAL A 265 0.76 16.35 9.31
C VAL A 265 0.52 16.86 7.89
N GLU A 266 0.20 18.15 7.74
CA GLU A 266 0.00 18.78 6.44
C GLU A 266 1.26 18.73 5.58
N GLN A 267 2.43 19.04 6.16
CA GLN A 267 3.71 18.96 5.45
C GLN A 267 4.03 17.53 5.01
N LEU A 268 3.86 16.54 5.89
CA LEU A 268 4.09 15.14 5.57
C LEU A 268 3.11 14.62 4.51
N LEU A 269 1.83 14.98 4.62
CA LEU A 269 0.80 14.59 3.65
C LEU A 269 1.09 15.21 2.27
N THR A 270 1.49 16.48 2.23
CA THR A 270 1.86 17.17 0.98
C THR A 270 3.13 16.58 0.37
N GLN A 271 4.14 16.26 1.18
CA GLN A 271 5.36 15.60 0.70
C GLN A 271 5.05 14.18 0.18
N TRP A 272 4.26 13.41 0.91
CA TRP A 272 3.84 12.07 0.51
C TRP A 272 3.04 12.13 -0.80
N HIS A 273 2.08 13.06 -0.89
CA HIS A 273 1.27 13.29 -2.09
C HIS A 273 2.14 13.67 -3.28
N GLY A 274 3.08 14.60 -3.12
CA GLY A 274 4.03 14.97 -4.15
C GLY A 274 4.84 13.78 -4.66
N ARG A 275 5.40 12.97 -3.75
CA ARG A 275 6.14 11.74 -4.11
C ARG A 275 5.26 10.69 -4.79
N ALA A 276 4.03 10.50 -4.29
CA ALA A 276 3.08 9.60 -4.91
C ALA A 276 2.75 10.05 -6.34
N CYS A 277 2.48 11.35 -6.54
CA CYS A 277 2.24 11.92 -7.86
C CYS A 277 3.45 11.80 -8.80
N GLU A 278 4.69 12.01 -8.32
CA GLU A 278 5.91 11.79 -9.11
C GLU A 278 5.99 10.34 -9.63
N VAL A 279 5.62 9.37 -8.80
CA VAL A 279 5.55 7.96 -9.20
C VAL A 279 4.40 7.72 -10.19
N CYS A 280 3.23 8.32 -9.96
CA CYS A 280 2.06 8.20 -10.83
C CYS A 280 2.26 8.82 -12.23
N GLU A 281 3.04 9.90 -12.34
CA GLU A 281 3.32 10.59 -13.61
C GLU A 281 4.17 9.73 -14.57
N GLN A 282 4.80 8.67 -14.06
CA GLN A 282 5.45 7.69 -14.92
C GLN A 282 4.38 6.95 -15.75
N LYS A 283 4.56 6.98 -17.08
CA LYS A 283 3.61 6.45 -18.09
C LYS A 283 2.92 5.11 -17.74
N PRO A 284 3.60 4.07 -17.19
CA PRO A 284 2.93 2.80 -16.91
C PRO A 284 1.99 2.84 -15.69
N LEU A 285 2.13 3.81 -14.79
CA LEU A 285 1.41 3.85 -13.51
C LEU A 285 0.24 4.85 -13.47
N ARG A 286 0.04 5.65 -14.52
CA ARG A 286 -1.03 6.65 -14.59
C ARG A 286 -2.43 6.07 -14.33
N PHE A 287 -2.65 4.79 -14.66
CA PHE A 287 -3.91 4.10 -14.38
C PHE A 287 -4.25 4.03 -12.88
N PHE A 288 -3.24 3.96 -12.00
CA PHE A 288 -3.47 3.86 -10.55
C PHE A 288 -3.83 5.19 -9.89
N CYS A 289 -3.68 6.30 -10.61
CA CYS A 289 -3.89 7.65 -10.09
C CYS A 289 -4.85 8.39 -11.03
N PRO A 290 -6.16 8.07 -10.98
CA PRO A 290 -7.15 8.64 -11.87
C PRO A 290 -7.46 10.12 -11.57
N VAL A 291 -6.82 10.72 -10.57
CA VAL A 291 -7.11 12.09 -10.18
C VAL A 291 -6.27 13.03 -11.02
N ASP A 292 -6.94 13.73 -11.94
CA ASP A 292 -6.38 14.91 -12.55
C ASP A 292 -6.00 15.88 -11.44
N ARG A 293 -4.71 16.26 -11.37
CA ARG A 293 -4.24 17.21 -10.37
C ARG A 293 -5.21 18.38 -10.35
N PRO A 294 -5.88 18.67 -9.23
CA PRO A 294 -6.69 19.87 -9.13
C PRO A 294 -5.75 21.00 -9.50
N LYS A 295 -6.14 21.80 -10.49
CA LYS A 295 -5.44 23.03 -10.80
C LYS A 295 -5.64 23.91 -9.59
N VAL A 296 -4.76 23.76 -8.61
CA VAL A 296 -4.58 24.76 -7.56
C VAL A 296 -4.39 26.03 -8.33
N ASP A 297 -5.27 27.00 -8.12
CA ASP A 297 -5.15 28.32 -8.70
C ASP A 297 -4.27 29.16 -7.77
N PRO A 298 -2.94 29.16 -7.93
CA PRO A 298 -2.07 29.98 -7.09
C PRO A 298 -2.37 31.47 -7.26
N GLN A 299 -3.03 31.88 -8.35
CA GLN A 299 -3.41 33.27 -8.56
C GLN A 299 -4.60 33.64 -7.68
N GLY A 300 -5.53 32.72 -7.45
CA GLY A 300 -6.69 32.91 -6.60
C GLY A 300 -6.34 33.23 -5.14
N THR A 301 -5.38 32.50 -4.56
CA THR A 301 -4.92 32.76 -3.17
C THR A 301 -4.08 34.03 -3.07
N ALA A 302 -3.18 34.25 -4.04
CA ALA A 302 -2.36 35.46 -4.09
C ALA A 302 -3.20 36.74 -4.24
N ARG A 303 -4.33 36.67 -4.96
CA ARG A 303 -5.27 37.79 -5.10
C ARG A 303 -5.93 38.13 -3.77
N ILE A 304 -6.42 37.13 -3.03
CA ILE A 304 -7.03 37.34 -1.72
C ILE A 304 -6.02 37.95 -0.75
N ASP A 305 -4.77 37.47 -0.76
CA ASP A 305 -3.71 38.03 0.09
C ASP A 305 -3.46 39.51 -0.19
N LYS A 306 -3.43 39.90 -1.47
CA LYS A 306 -3.28 41.30 -1.87
C LYS A 306 -4.47 42.15 -1.41
N ASP A 307 -5.69 41.64 -1.51
CA ASP A 307 -6.90 42.34 -1.09
C ASP A 307 -6.97 42.52 0.44
N ILE A 308 -6.53 41.51 1.21
CA ILE A 308 -6.39 41.59 2.66
C ILE A 308 -5.38 42.67 3.05
N GLU A 309 -4.19 42.68 2.43
CA GLU A 309 -3.15 43.68 2.71
C GLU A 309 -3.61 45.10 2.36
N LEU A 310 -4.33 45.27 1.25
CA LEU A 310 -4.91 46.55 0.86
C LEU A 310 -5.91 47.05 1.91
N LYS A 311 -6.81 46.17 2.39
CA LYS A 311 -7.82 46.52 3.40
C LYS A 311 -7.20 46.80 4.77
N LYS A 312 -6.14 46.08 5.15
CA LYS A 312 -5.36 46.36 6.37
C LYS A 312 -4.68 47.73 6.29
N ALA A 313 -4.13 48.10 5.13
CA ALA A 313 -3.57 49.43 4.92
C ALA A 313 -4.63 50.55 4.96
N GLU A 314 -5.84 50.32 4.43
CA GLU A 314 -6.97 51.25 4.54
C GLU A 314 -7.40 51.45 6.01
N LEU A 315 -7.49 50.36 6.77
CA LEU A 315 -7.82 50.40 8.20
C LEU A 315 -6.77 51.19 8.99
N ALA A 316 -5.48 50.93 8.76
CA ALA A 316 -4.39 51.65 9.43
C ALA A 316 -4.41 53.16 9.12
N ARG A 317 -4.73 53.56 7.89
CA ARG A 317 -4.90 54.99 7.53
C ARG A 317 -6.09 55.62 8.23
N ALA A 318 -7.21 54.91 8.33
CA ALA A 318 -8.40 55.39 9.04
C ALA A 318 -8.13 55.58 10.55
N GLU A 319 -7.33 54.70 11.15
CA GLU A 319 -6.92 54.82 12.55
C GLU A 319 -5.94 55.99 12.77
N ALA A 320 -4.98 56.19 11.86
CA ALA A 320 -4.03 57.30 11.93
C ALA A 320 -4.70 58.69 11.73
N GLY A 321 -5.71 58.78 10.86
CA GLY A 321 -6.41 60.04 10.58
C GLY A 321 -7.15 60.64 11.78
N ASN A 322 -7.57 59.81 12.73
CA ASN A 322 -8.22 60.26 13.97
C ASN A 322 -7.24 60.86 14.99
N ALA A 323 -5.93 60.60 14.88
CA ALA A 323 -4.95 61.11 15.83
C ALA A 323 -4.62 62.60 15.66
N LEU A 324 -5.02 63.22 14.53
CA LEU A 324 -4.59 64.58 14.14
C LEU A 324 -5.66 65.67 14.31
N SER A 325 -6.88 65.37 14.78
CA SER A 325 -7.91 66.41 14.99
C SER A 325 -7.85 67.00 16.41
N GLY A 326 -7.00 68.01 16.60
CA GLY A 326 -6.94 68.79 17.84
C GLY A 326 -8.18 69.69 18.06
N ASP A 327 -8.79 69.55 19.24
CA ASP A 327 -9.64 70.43 20.08
C ASP A 327 -10.64 71.47 19.53
N ALA A 328 -10.75 71.76 18.23
CA ALA A 328 -11.43 72.98 17.78
C ALA A 328 -12.93 72.89 17.40
N ALA A 329 -13.65 71.75 17.54
CA ALA A 329 -15.08 71.70 17.17
C ALA A 329 -15.90 70.63 17.92
N LYS A 330 -16.24 70.87 19.20
CA LYS A 330 -16.89 69.89 20.10
C LYS A 330 -18.28 69.38 19.67
N ALA A 331 -19.01 70.08 18.79
CA ALA A 331 -20.34 69.65 18.34
C ALA A 331 -20.33 68.87 17.01
N GLN A 332 -19.52 69.27 16.03
CA GLN A 332 -19.31 68.46 14.80
C GLN A 332 -18.42 67.23 15.04
N ALA A 333 -17.69 67.19 16.16
CA ALA A 333 -16.82 66.07 16.52
C ALA A 333 -17.58 64.76 16.79
N VAL A 334 -18.80 64.81 17.33
CA VAL A 334 -19.55 63.59 17.71
C VAL A 334 -20.00 62.81 16.46
N ASP A 335 -20.55 63.49 15.46
CA ASP A 335 -21.06 62.87 14.24
C ASP A 335 -19.92 62.33 13.35
N ARG A 336 -18.79 63.05 13.31
CA ARG A 336 -17.55 62.58 12.67
C ARG A 336 -16.94 61.38 13.39
N SER A 337 -17.00 61.35 14.72
CA SER A 337 -16.49 60.20 15.50
C SER A 337 -17.32 58.94 15.25
N TYR A 338 -18.65 59.08 15.17
CA TYR A 338 -19.54 57.95 14.89
C TYR A 338 -19.34 57.40 13.47
N SER A 339 -19.28 58.27 12.46
CA SER A 339 -19.01 57.86 11.06
C SER A 339 -17.62 57.24 10.88
N ALA A 340 -16.60 57.74 11.57
CA ALA A 340 -15.27 57.13 11.55
C ALA A 340 -15.23 55.77 12.28
N TRP A 341 -15.98 55.62 13.36
CA TRP A 341 -16.14 54.34 14.05
C TRP A 341 -16.87 53.30 13.17
N SER A 342 -17.97 53.69 12.53
CA SER A 342 -18.73 52.78 11.66
C SER A 342 -17.91 52.34 10.44
N ALA A 343 -17.15 53.24 9.81
CA ALA A 343 -16.25 52.91 8.70
C ALA A 343 -15.17 51.89 9.10
N ARG A 344 -14.55 52.03 10.29
CA ARG A 344 -13.58 51.06 10.80
C ARG A 344 -14.20 49.68 11.02
N ASN A 345 -15.42 49.62 11.54
CA ASN A 345 -16.13 48.36 11.74
C ASN A 345 -16.54 47.68 10.43
N VAL A 346 -16.79 48.45 9.36
CA VAL A 346 -16.98 47.89 8.01
C VAL A 346 -15.68 47.27 7.52
N LEU A 347 -14.55 48.00 7.58
CA LEU A 347 -13.24 47.48 7.14
C LEU A 347 -12.82 46.22 7.92
N ARG A 348 -13.03 46.18 9.24
CA ARG A 348 -12.73 44.97 10.04
C ARG A 348 -13.57 43.77 9.62
N ARG A 349 -14.86 43.99 9.28
CA ARG A 349 -15.73 42.91 8.75
C ARG A 349 -15.25 42.44 7.39
N ASP A 350 -14.90 43.36 6.48
CA ASP A 350 -14.39 43.00 5.14
C ASP A 350 -13.10 42.18 5.23
N ILE A 351 -12.16 42.58 6.10
CA ILE A 351 -10.92 41.81 6.36
C ILE A 351 -11.26 40.41 6.88
N GLY A 352 -12.18 40.31 7.85
CA GLY A 352 -12.63 39.04 8.40
C GLY A 352 -13.25 38.12 7.34
N GLN A 353 -14.05 38.68 6.41
CA GLN A 353 -14.65 37.93 5.30
C GLN A 353 -13.59 37.39 4.33
N LEU A 354 -12.61 38.23 3.94
CA LEU A 354 -11.53 37.80 3.05
C LEU A 354 -10.63 36.74 3.70
N GLU A 355 -10.32 36.88 5.00
CA GLU A 355 -9.57 35.86 5.74
C GLU A 355 -10.36 34.54 5.86
N ALA A 356 -11.68 34.60 6.06
CA ALA A 356 -12.54 33.42 6.04
C ALA A 356 -12.56 32.76 4.65
N GLU A 357 -12.67 33.52 3.56
CA GLU A 357 -12.61 33.00 2.19
C GLU A 357 -11.27 32.32 1.91
N LYS A 358 -10.15 32.93 2.34
CA LYS A 358 -8.82 32.33 2.24
C LYS A 358 -8.75 31.00 2.98
N ARG A 359 -9.23 30.95 4.24
CA ARG A 359 -9.26 29.73 5.05
C ARG A 359 -10.11 28.64 4.42
N ALA A 360 -11.28 28.99 3.85
CA ALA A 360 -12.14 28.07 3.14
C ALA A 360 -11.44 27.46 1.93
N LYS A 361 -10.82 28.28 1.06
CA LYS A 361 -10.03 27.80 -0.09
C LYS A 361 -8.85 26.92 0.31
N GLN A 362 -8.16 27.25 1.40
CA GLN A 362 -7.08 26.41 1.93
C GLN A 362 -7.60 25.08 2.46
N ALA A 363 -8.73 25.07 3.17
CA ALA A 363 -9.36 23.85 3.66
C ALA A 363 -9.83 22.94 2.51
N ASP A 364 -10.42 23.51 1.46
CA ASP A 364 -10.84 22.76 0.27
C ASP A 364 -9.65 22.13 -0.45
N ASN A 365 -8.56 22.88 -0.65
CA ASN A 365 -7.33 22.37 -1.24
C ASN A 365 -6.78 21.18 -0.44
N PHE A 366 -6.72 21.31 0.89
CA PHE A 366 -6.23 20.24 1.74
C PHE A 366 -7.13 19.00 1.73
N ARG A 367 -8.46 19.21 1.81
CA ARG A 367 -9.44 18.12 1.73
C ARG A 367 -9.29 17.34 0.43
N ASN A 368 -9.05 18.02 -0.69
CA ASN A 368 -8.76 17.37 -1.97
C ASN A 368 -7.48 16.51 -1.88
N ILE A 369 -6.40 17.03 -1.28
CA ILE A 369 -5.16 16.26 -1.08
C ILE A 369 -5.43 15.01 -0.23
N VAL A 370 -6.18 15.12 0.88
CA VAL A 370 -6.51 13.95 1.74
C VAL A 370 -7.31 12.90 0.98
N VAL A 371 -8.33 13.32 0.21
CA VAL A 371 -9.14 12.41 -0.61
C VAL A 371 -8.27 11.71 -1.65
N GLU A 372 -7.36 12.43 -2.30
CA GLU A 372 -6.42 11.88 -3.27
C GLU A 372 -5.47 10.87 -2.65
N VAL A 373 -4.83 11.22 -1.53
CA VAL A 373 -3.93 10.32 -0.80
C VAL A 373 -4.66 9.05 -0.39
N ARG A 374 -5.90 9.17 0.11
CA ARG A 374 -6.73 8.03 0.50
C ARG A 374 -7.05 7.14 -0.71
N LEU A 375 -7.38 7.72 -1.86
CA LEU A 375 -7.66 6.97 -3.09
C LEU A 375 -6.40 6.25 -3.59
N ILE A 376 -5.25 6.93 -3.60
CA ILE A 376 -3.97 6.34 -3.99
C ILE A 376 -3.60 5.19 -3.06
N ALA A 377 -3.69 5.40 -1.73
CA ALA A 377 -3.41 4.36 -0.75
C ALA A 377 -4.34 3.16 -0.91
N ALA A 378 -5.64 3.40 -1.13
CA ALA A 378 -6.61 2.34 -1.43
C ALA A 378 -6.22 1.55 -2.68
N ASN A 379 -5.89 2.23 -3.79
CA ASN A 379 -5.46 1.59 -5.03
C ASN A 379 -4.16 0.80 -4.87
N ILE A 380 -3.17 1.34 -4.15
CA ILE A 380 -1.92 0.62 -3.86
C ILE A 380 -2.21 -0.68 -3.11
N SER A 381 -3.07 -0.64 -2.09
CA SER A 381 -3.42 -1.85 -1.33
C SER A 381 -4.21 -2.87 -2.13
N ALA A 382 -5.22 -2.42 -2.89
CA ALA A 382 -6.13 -3.29 -3.63
C ALA A 382 -5.48 -3.95 -4.84
N TYR A 383 -4.56 -3.24 -5.50
CA TYR A 383 -3.96 -3.71 -6.76
C TYR A 383 -2.48 -4.08 -6.60
N LEU A 384 -1.61 -3.14 -6.21
CA LEU A 384 -0.16 -3.37 -6.26
C LEU A 384 0.31 -4.34 -5.18
N ILE A 385 -0.13 -4.15 -3.93
CA ILE A 385 0.22 -5.06 -2.83
C ILE A 385 -0.38 -6.44 -3.09
N ALA A 386 -1.65 -6.51 -3.49
CA ALA A 386 -2.32 -7.76 -3.83
C ALA A 386 -1.62 -8.52 -4.96
N MET A 387 -1.25 -7.83 -6.04
CA MET A 387 -0.49 -8.40 -7.16
C MET A 387 0.86 -8.94 -6.71
N ALA A 388 1.62 -8.16 -5.93
CA ALA A 388 2.94 -8.56 -5.43
C ALA A 388 2.85 -9.78 -4.50
N LEU A 389 1.82 -9.84 -3.63
CA LEU A 389 1.55 -10.99 -2.78
C LEU A 389 1.13 -12.22 -3.57
N GLY A 390 0.34 -12.06 -4.64
CA GLY A 390 0.00 -13.12 -5.58
C GLY A 390 1.24 -13.70 -6.28
N VAL A 391 2.14 -12.83 -6.74
CA VAL A 391 3.45 -13.24 -7.31
C VAL A 391 4.28 -13.98 -6.27
N LEU A 392 4.34 -13.50 -5.03
CA LEU A 392 5.06 -14.15 -3.95
C LEU A 392 4.49 -15.56 -3.66
N GLY A 393 3.17 -15.71 -3.67
CA GLY A 393 2.50 -17.01 -3.55
C GLY A 393 2.90 -17.98 -4.67
N ALA A 394 2.89 -17.52 -5.93
CA ALA A 394 3.30 -18.33 -7.08
C ALA A 394 4.78 -18.72 -7.03
N LEU A 395 5.67 -17.79 -6.66
CA LEU A 395 7.10 -18.08 -6.47
C LEU A 395 7.33 -19.09 -5.35
N THR A 396 6.60 -18.98 -4.24
CA THR A 396 6.66 -19.95 -3.13
C THR A 396 6.24 -21.34 -3.59
N PHE A 397 5.17 -21.44 -4.39
CA PHE A 397 4.75 -22.71 -4.98
C PHE A 397 5.84 -23.30 -5.88
N ILE A 398 6.43 -22.49 -6.78
CA ILE A 398 7.49 -22.92 -7.69
C ILE A 398 8.70 -23.43 -6.90
N LEU A 399 9.17 -22.66 -5.90
CA LEU A 399 10.30 -23.06 -5.05
C LEU A 399 10.02 -24.36 -4.30
N ARG A 400 8.80 -24.54 -3.78
CA ARG A 400 8.39 -25.78 -3.12
C ARG A 400 8.40 -26.95 -4.10
N ALA A 401 7.82 -26.79 -5.29
CA ALA A 401 7.78 -27.81 -6.32
C ALA A 401 9.20 -28.21 -6.77
N LEU A 402 10.07 -27.23 -6.99
CA LEU A 402 11.47 -27.45 -7.34
C LEU A 402 12.22 -28.18 -6.22
N THR A 403 11.98 -27.83 -4.95
CA THR A 403 12.59 -28.50 -3.79
C THR A 403 12.14 -29.96 -3.72
N THR A 404 10.86 -30.23 -3.94
CA THR A 404 10.34 -31.61 -4.00
C THR A 404 10.96 -32.38 -5.16
N GLN A 405 10.99 -31.81 -6.36
CA GLN A 405 11.59 -32.45 -7.55
C GLN A 405 13.08 -32.72 -7.38
N LEU A 406 13.82 -31.80 -6.75
CA LEU A 406 15.24 -31.99 -6.44
C LEU A 406 15.44 -33.11 -5.41
N ARG A 407 14.62 -33.14 -4.35
CA ARG A 407 14.66 -34.19 -3.33
C ARG A 407 14.31 -35.56 -3.90
N GLU A 408 13.37 -35.60 -4.83
CA GLU A 408 12.92 -36.81 -5.49
C GLU A 408 13.80 -37.20 -6.67
N HIS A 409 14.77 -36.37 -7.08
CA HIS A 409 15.59 -36.52 -8.28
C HIS A 409 14.79 -36.57 -9.60
N THR A 410 13.59 -36.00 -9.62
CA THR A 410 12.69 -35.89 -10.78
C THR A 410 12.79 -34.51 -11.46
N TYR A 411 13.81 -33.72 -11.14
CA TYR A 411 14.01 -32.41 -11.74
C TYR A 411 14.29 -32.55 -13.24
N VAL A 412 13.43 -31.90 -14.03
CA VAL A 412 13.59 -31.77 -15.47
C VAL A 412 13.54 -30.27 -15.79
N PRO A 413 14.57 -29.68 -16.43
CA PRO A 413 14.66 -28.24 -16.68
C PRO A 413 13.64 -27.68 -17.69
N VAL A 414 12.61 -28.44 -18.06
CA VAL A 414 11.86 -28.30 -19.33
C VAL A 414 10.73 -27.25 -19.31
N SER A 415 10.58 -26.39 -18.31
CA SER A 415 9.64 -25.25 -18.53
C SER A 415 9.85 -24.02 -17.65
N VAL A 416 10.89 -23.27 -17.99
CA VAL A 416 10.93 -21.83 -17.66
C VAL A 416 9.63 -21.14 -18.12
N SER A 417 9.07 -21.55 -19.27
CA SER A 417 7.79 -21.04 -19.79
C SER A 417 6.60 -21.25 -18.85
N ILE A 418 6.42 -22.44 -18.28
CA ILE A 418 5.33 -22.73 -17.34
C ILE A 418 5.49 -21.92 -16.06
N SER A 419 6.73 -21.75 -15.59
CA SER A 419 7.01 -20.94 -14.40
C SER A 419 6.65 -19.46 -14.62
N VAL A 420 6.99 -18.91 -15.79
CA VAL A 420 6.61 -17.53 -16.17
C VAL A 420 5.09 -17.37 -16.24
N VAL A 421 4.40 -18.28 -16.92
CA VAL A 421 2.93 -18.25 -16.99
C VAL A 421 2.32 -18.31 -15.60
N ARG A 422 2.81 -19.19 -14.72
CA ARG A 422 2.32 -19.30 -13.35
C ARG A 422 2.55 -18.02 -12.54
N ILE A 423 3.68 -17.33 -12.72
CA ILE A 423 3.95 -16.05 -12.04
C ILE A 423 2.94 -14.98 -12.48
N VAL A 424 2.71 -14.84 -13.79
CA VAL A 424 1.74 -13.87 -14.33
C VAL A 424 0.33 -14.17 -13.84
N LEU A 425 -0.07 -15.44 -13.90
CA LEU A 425 -1.38 -15.86 -13.41
C LEU A 425 -1.49 -15.65 -11.90
N GLY A 426 -0.43 -15.89 -11.13
CA GLY A 426 -0.38 -15.64 -9.69
C GLY A 426 -0.59 -14.17 -9.34
N ALA A 427 0.01 -13.26 -10.13
CA ALA A 427 -0.19 -11.83 -10.02
C ALA A 427 -1.67 -11.44 -10.20
N ILE A 428 -2.30 -11.97 -11.26
CA ILE A 428 -3.71 -11.75 -11.58
C ILE A 428 -4.60 -12.32 -10.45
N ALA A 429 -4.35 -13.55 -10.02
CA ALA A 429 -5.08 -14.22 -8.95
C ALA A 429 -4.99 -13.45 -7.63
N GLY A 430 -3.84 -12.82 -7.33
CA GLY A 430 -3.66 -11.96 -6.17
C GLY A 430 -4.61 -10.76 -6.19
N VAL A 431 -4.69 -10.04 -7.31
CA VAL A 431 -5.61 -8.91 -7.48
C VAL A 431 -7.06 -9.35 -7.33
N PHE A 432 -7.46 -10.44 -8.00
CA PHE A 432 -8.81 -11.00 -7.84
C PHE A 432 -9.11 -11.41 -6.40
N GLY A 433 -8.16 -12.04 -5.71
CA GLY A 433 -8.29 -12.43 -4.31
C GLY A 433 -8.56 -11.22 -3.39
N SER A 434 -7.90 -10.09 -3.66
CA SER A 434 -8.15 -8.84 -2.91
C SER A 434 -9.55 -8.26 -3.16
N MET A 435 -10.07 -8.38 -4.39
CA MET A 435 -11.42 -7.91 -4.72
C MET A 435 -12.54 -8.75 -4.10
N LEU A 436 -12.27 -10.03 -3.82
CA LEU A 436 -13.22 -10.96 -3.21
C LEU A 436 -13.21 -10.94 -1.67
N ALA A 437 -12.23 -10.26 -1.07
CA ALA A 437 -12.06 -10.19 0.38
C ALA A 437 -13.06 -9.30 1.16
N PRO A 438 -13.64 -8.21 0.62
CA PRO A 438 -14.43 -7.30 1.44
C PRO A 438 -15.81 -7.88 1.79
N GLY A 439 -16.07 -8.05 3.10
CA GLY A 439 -17.41 -8.25 3.65
C GLY A 439 -17.81 -9.67 4.03
N ASN A 440 -16.96 -10.68 3.81
CA ASN A 440 -17.28 -12.06 4.19
C ASN A 440 -16.88 -12.35 5.65
N GLU A 441 -17.76 -12.95 6.45
CA GLU A 441 -17.46 -13.32 7.86
C GLU A 441 -16.18 -14.16 8.01
N VAL A 442 -15.83 -14.95 6.99
CA VAL A 442 -14.61 -15.77 6.96
C VAL A 442 -13.34 -14.91 6.90
N SER A 443 -13.36 -13.75 6.23
CA SER A 443 -12.21 -12.85 6.14
C SER A 443 -11.96 -12.04 7.41
N LYS A 444 -12.86 -12.06 8.40
CA LYS A 444 -12.60 -11.45 9.72
C LYS A 444 -11.54 -12.21 10.53
N SER A 445 -11.34 -13.50 10.24
CA SER A 445 -10.38 -14.35 10.97
C SER A 445 -8.97 -14.35 10.38
N LEU A 446 -8.81 -13.93 9.12
CA LEU A 446 -7.53 -13.93 8.42
C LEU A 446 -7.08 -12.49 8.14
N PRO A 447 -5.77 -12.18 8.26
CA PRO A 447 -5.25 -10.90 7.80
C PRO A 447 -5.64 -10.68 6.32
N PRO A 448 -6.23 -9.53 5.94
CA PRO A 448 -6.71 -9.30 4.57
C PRO A 448 -5.64 -9.55 3.49
N LEU A 449 -4.38 -9.26 3.82
CA LEU A 449 -3.22 -9.47 2.94
C LEU A 449 -2.89 -10.96 2.69
N PHE A 450 -3.41 -11.87 3.50
CA PHE A 450 -3.15 -13.30 3.34
C PHE A 450 -3.94 -13.91 2.16
N VAL A 451 -5.09 -13.34 1.82
CA VAL A 451 -5.96 -13.86 0.75
C VAL A 451 -5.28 -13.79 -0.63
N PRO A 452 -4.72 -12.66 -1.09
CA PRO A 452 -3.98 -12.59 -2.35
C PRO A 452 -2.83 -13.60 -2.45
N PHE A 453 -2.10 -13.81 -1.35
CA PHE A 453 -1.01 -14.78 -1.29
C PHE A 453 -1.51 -16.22 -1.49
N ILE A 454 -2.59 -16.61 -0.79
CA ILE A 454 -3.18 -17.95 -0.95
C ILE A 454 -3.65 -18.16 -2.39
N PHE A 455 -4.31 -17.17 -2.99
CA PHE A 455 -4.81 -17.28 -4.37
C PHE A 455 -3.66 -17.44 -5.36
N GLY A 456 -2.55 -16.71 -5.18
CA GLY A 456 -1.34 -16.87 -5.99
C GLY A 456 -0.67 -18.23 -5.80
N TYR A 457 -0.62 -18.74 -4.57
CA TYR A 457 -0.06 -20.06 -4.24
C TYR A 457 -0.92 -21.21 -4.78
N GLY A 458 -2.24 -21.10 -4.64
CA GLY A 458 -3.25 -22.12 -4.97
C GLY A 458 -3.87 -21.95 -6.37
N ILE A 459 -3.13 -21.40 -7.33
CA ILE A 459 -3.71 -20.97 -8.60
C ILE A 459 -4.37 -22.09 -9.43
N GLU A 460 -3.86 -23.30 -9.34
CA GLU A 460 -4.46 -24.47 -10.02
C GLU A 460 -5.83 -24.82 -9.44
N ILE A 461 -6.00 -24.66 -8.13
CA ILE A 461 -7.27 -24.87 -7.45
C ILE A 461 -8.26 -23.79 -7.89
N LEU A 462 -7.80 -22.54 -8.00
CA LEU A 462 -8.62 -21.43 -8.49
C LEU A 462 -9.13 -21.68 -9.91
N PHE A 463 -8.26 -22.08 -10.84
CA PHE A 463 -8.69 -22.42 -12.21
C PHE A 463 -9.62 -23.62 -12.25
N SER A 464 -9.35 -24.66 -11.45
CA SER A 464 -10.24 -25.81 -11.32
C SER A 464 -11.63 -25.42 -10.82
N MET A 465 -11.73 -24.42 -9.94
CA MET A 465 -13.01 -23.87 -9.47
C MET A 465 -13.70 -23.02 -10.53
N LEU A 466 -12.97 -22.17 -11.26
CA LEU A 466 -13.50 -21.37 -12.36
C LEU A 466 -14.03 -22.27 -13.48
N ASP A 467 -13.28 -23.30 -13.88
CA ASP A 467 -13.70 -24.26 -14.90
C ASP A 467 -14.98 -25.00 -14.50
N LYS A 468 -15.07 -25.43 -13.23
CA LYS A 468 -16.30 -26.05 -12.70
C LYS A 468 -17.49 -25.08 -12.73
N THR A 469 -17.27 -23.82 -12.39
CA THR A 469 -18.30 -22.79 -12.41
C THR A 469 -18.77 -22.51 -13.84
N VAL A 470 -17.84 -22.35 -14.79
CA VAL A 470 -18.15 -22.16 -16.21
C VAL A 470 -18.91 -23.38 -16.75
N ARG A 471 -18.51 -24.61 -16.40
CA ARG A 471 -19.24 -25.82 -16.81
C ARG A 471 -20.65 -25.87 -16.25
N ALA A 472 -20.87 -25.45 -15.01
CA ALA A 472 -22.20 -25.41 -14.41
C ALA A 472 -23.15 -24.45 -15.13
N PHE A 473 -22.65 -23.34 -15.70
CA PHE A 473 -23.47 -22.39 -16.45
C PHE A 473 -23.55 -22.68 -17.96
N THR A 474 -22.56 -23.37 -18.53
CA THR A 474 -22.51 -23.64 -19.97
C THR A 474 -23.12 -24.98 -20.37
N GLN A 475 -23.34 -25.92 -19.44
CA GLN A 475 -24.06 -27.15 -19.76
C GLN A 475 -25.54 -26.82 -19.99
N PRO A 476 -26.05 -26.88 -21.25
CA PRO A 476 -27.47 -26.77 -21.48
C PRO A 476 -28.13 -27.94 -20.76
N GLU A 477 -29.20 -27.65 -20.02
CA GLU A 477 -30.06 -28.62 -19.35
C GLU A 477 -30.37 -29.74 -20.35
N SER A 478 -29.62 -30.83 -20.24
CA SER A 478 -29.62 -31.89 -21.24
C SER A 478 -30.89 -32.67 -20.99
N ALA A 479 -31.96 -32.23 -21.68
CA ALA A 479 -33.24 -32.88 -21.90
C ALA A 479 -33.49 -34.07 -20.98
N THR A 480 -34.28 -33.83 -19.93
CA THR A 480 -34.97 -34.87 -19.16
C THR A 480 -35.46 -35.97 -20.11
N PRO A 481 -34.94 -37.20 -20.02
CA PRO A 481 -35.38 -38.27 -20.89
C PRO A 481 -36.87 -38.50 -20.64
N ARG A 482 -37.67 -38.39 -21.72
CA ARG A 482 -39.11 -38.67 -21.68
C ARG A 482 -39.31 -40.06 -21.06
N PRO A 483 -40.15 -40.21 -20.03
CA PRO A 483 -40.53 -41.53 -19.54
C PRO A 483 -41.30 -42.27 -20.65
N THR A 484 -40.82 -43.47 -20.99
CA THR A 484 -41.47 -44.42 -21.91
C THR A 484 -42.58 -45.19 -21.23
#